data_AF-A0A7H0XL65-F1
#
_entry.id   AF-A0A7H0XL65-F1
#
_cell.length_a   1.000
_cell.length_b   1.000
_cell.length_c   1.000
_cell.angle_alpha   90.00
_cell.angle_beta   90.00
_cell.angle_gamma   90.00
#
_symmetry.space_group_name_H-M   'P 1'
#
loop_
_entity.id
_entity.type
_entity.pdbx_description
1 polymer ?
#
loop_
_entity_poly.entity_id
_entity_poly.type
_entity_poly.pdbx_seq_one_letter_code
_entity_poly.pdbx_strand_id
1 'polypeptide(L)'
;NVWCAAGKGTFGTEELVRGIESTSLKDIVNHRTLILPQLGAPGVAAPEVRKRTGFKVEWGPIRACDIPEYMRTRKATDEMRRVRFDLNDRVEVIPVEIKNIFAPLTVALVALFLLGMQGTGFMILTIVLAGVVVFPILLPFLPTHDLASKGFVLSVFASIPFMGRAYFASVNEAPWVALVSIILPALMISPWVAFLALNFTGSTTFTSRTGVRREIFRYIPVMAVTFILGIGLDVG
;
A
#
# COMPACT_ATOMS: atom_id res chain seq x y z
N ASN A 1 7.26 7.80 -3.68
CA ASN A 1 6.88 9.18 -3.31
C ASN A 1 7.93 9.75 -2.34
N VAL A 2 7.92 11.07 -2.08
CA VAL A 2 8.89 11.75 -1.21
C VAL A 2 8.85 11.23 0.23
N TRP A 3 7.65 10.98 0.77
CA TRP A 3 7.47 10.50 2.15
C TRP A 3 8.15 9.16 2.41
N CYS A 4 7.92 8.19 1.52
CA CYS A 4 8.58 6.88 1.59
C CYS A 4 10.09 7.00 1.41
N ALA A 5 10.56 7.87 0.52
CA ALA A 5 12.00 8.09 0.30
C ALA A 5 12.67 8.71 1.52
N ALA A 6 12.00 9.65 2.19
CA ALA A 6 12.46 10.24 3.44
C ALA A 6 12.53 9.21 4.56
N GLY A 7 11.50 8.36 4.70
CA GLY A 7 11.50 7.27 5.68
C GLY A 7 12.54 6.16 5.41
N LYS A 8 12.90 5.93 4.14
CA LYS A 8 13.93 4.96 3.72
C LYS A 8 15.34 5.55 3.69
N GLY A 9 15.50 6.85 3.92
CA GLY A 9 16.79 7.55 3.85
C GLY A 9 17.30 7.81 2.43
N THR A 10 16.54 7.49 1.38
CA THR A 10 16.89 7.78 -0.02
C THR A 10 16.55 9.21 -0.43
N PHE A 11 15.72 9.90 0.35
CA PHE A 11 15.58 11.35 0.31
C PHE A 11 16.03 11.91 1.66
N GLY A 12 17.32 12.24 1.79
CA GLY A 12 17.89 12.65 3.06
C GLY A 12 19.02 13.66 2.96
N THR A 13 19.59 14.01 4.10
CA THR A 13 20.64 15.04 4.21
C THR A 13 21.79 14.81 3.23
N GLU A 14 22.35 13.60 3.17
CA GLU A 14 23.50 13.31 2.30
C GLU A 14 23.17 13.44 0.82
N GLU A 15 22.02 12.93 0.41
CA GLU A 15 21.58 13.01 -0.98
C GLU A 15 21.33 14.47 -1.39
N LEU A 16 20.72 15.26 -0.50
CA LEU A 16 20.49 16.68 -0.75
C LEU A 16 21.79 17.48 -0.84
N VAL A 17 22.74 17.25 0.07
CA VAL A 17 24.05 17.91 0.03
C VAL A 17 24.79 17.56 -1.25
N ARG A 18 24.82 16.27 -1.61
CA ARG A 18 25.43 15.79 -2.85
C ARG A 18 24.80 16.43 -4.08
N GLY A 19 23.47 16.55 -4.12
CA GLY A 19 22.76 17.22 -5.22
C GLY A 19 23.10 18.71 -5.35
N ILE A 20 23.26 19.41 -4.23
CA ILE A 20 23.66 20.83 -4.22
C ILE A 20 25.09 21.01 -4.76
N GLU A 21 26.00 20.14 -4.35
CA GLU A 21 27.41 20.18 -4.74
C GLU A 21 27.61 19.77 -6.20
N SER A 22 26.96 18.69 -6.64
CA SER A 22 27.09 18.18 -8.01
C SER A 22 26.52 19.13 -9.07
N THR A 23 25.58 19.98 -8.68
CA THR A 23 24.98 20.99 -9.56
C THR A 23 25.67 22.35 -9.46
N SER A 24 26.69 22.50 -8.60
CA SER A 24 27.31 23.80 -8.29
C SER A 24 26.29 24.89 -8.00
N LEU A 25 25.19 24.54 -7.30
CA LEU A 25 24.02 25.42 -7.18
C LEU A 25 24.35 26.78 -6.55
N LYS A 26 25.41 26.83 -5.73
CA LYS A 26 25.96 28.04 -5.11
C LYS A 26 26.35 29.11 -6.15
N ASP A 27 26.76 28.69 -7.33
CA ASP A 27 27.27 29.54 -8.40
C ASP A 27 26.16 29.95 -9.40
N ILE A 28 25.01 29.28 -9.34
CA ILE A 28 23.87 29.49 -10.24
C ILE A 28 22.89 30.53 -9.68
N VAL A 29 22.67 30.53 -8.36
CA VAL A 29 21.69 31.40 -7.71
C VAL A 29 22.34 32.33 -6.68
N ASN A 30 21.83 33.57 -6.58
CA ASN A 30 22.34 34.56 -5.62
C ASN A 30 21.78 34.35 -4.20
N HIS A 31 20.65 33.67 -4.05
CA HIS A 31 20.07 33.36 -2.74
C HIS A 31 20.65 32.06 -2.16
N ARG A 32 20.39 31.82 -0.87
CA ARG A 32 20.82 30.60 -0.15
C ARG A 32 19.64 29.93 0.55
N THR A 33 18.56 29.73 -0.20
CA THR A 33 17.32 29.14 0.29
C THR A 33 16.87 28.03 -0.63
N LEU A 34 16.57 26.85 -0.08
CA LEU A 34 16.03 25.70 -0.78
C LEU A 34 14.62 25.41 -0.27
N ILE A 35 13.66 25.34 -1.18
CA ILE A 35 12.30 24.95 -0.85
C ILE A 35 12.20 23.44 -1.02
N LEU A 36 11.89 22.74 0.07
CA LEU A 36 11.70 21.29 0.05
C LEU A 36 10.24 20.94 0.35
N PRO A 37 9.72 19.85 -0.24
CA PRO A 37 8.41 19.32 0.12
C PRO A 37 8.37 18.96 1.60
N GLN A 38 7.32 19.37 2.31
CA GLN A 38 7.20 19.16 3.77
C GLN A 38 7.26 17.68 4.17
N LEU A 39 6.76 16.78 3.33
CA LEU A 39 6.80 15.34 3.52
C LEU A 39 8.24 14.76 3.52
N GLY A 40 9.24 15.54 3.12
CA GLY A 40 10.66 15.17 3.18
C GLY A 40 11.31 15.44 4.55
N ALA A 41 10.64 16.16 5.45
CA ALA A 41 11.19 16.58 6.74
C ALA A 41 11.74 15.44 7.61
N PRO A 42 11.13 14.23 7.67
CA PRO A 42 11.68 13.14 8.46
C PRO A 42 13.07 12.64 8.00
N GLY A 43 13.44 12.86 6.74
CA GLY A 43 14.70 12.36 6.17
C GLY A 43 15.83 13.39 6.15
N VAL A 44 15.52 14.69 6.28
CA VAL A 44 16.48 15.78 6.05
C VAL A 44 16.71 16.59 7.32
N ALA A 45 17.95 16.58 7.81
CA ALA A 45 18.40 17.42 8.90
C ALA A 45 18.73 18.83 8.38
N ALA A 46 17.72 19.70 8.31
CA ALA A 46 17.86 21.08 7.81
C ALA A 46 19.03 21.89 8.43
N PRO A 47 19.30 21.82 9.75
CA PRO A 47 20.46 22.50 10.33
C PRO A 47 21.80 22.01 9.76
N GLU A 48 21.92 20.71 9.50
CA GLU A 48 23.15 20.10 8.97
C GLU A 48 23.36 20.48 7.49
N VAL A 49 22.27 20.48 6.70
CA VAL A 49 22.30 20.98 5.31
C VAL A 49 22.82 22.41 5.27
N ARG A 50 22.31 23.29 6.16
CA ARG A 50 22.77 24.68 6.24
C ARG A 50 24.24 24.76 6.64
N LYS A 51 24.68 23.97 7.61
CA LYS A 51 26.07 23.96 8.09
C LYS A 51 27.05 23.58 6.97
N ARG A 52 26.72 22.56 6.16
CA ARG A 52 27.59 22.04 5.10
C ARG A 52 27.54 22.85 3.81
N THR A 53 26.35 23.33 3.44
CA THR A 53 26.12 23.93 2.12
C THR A 53 25.88 25.42 2.17
N GLY A 54 25.62 26.00 3.33
CA GLY A 54 25.17 27.39 3.47
C GLY A 54 23.70 27.61 3.06
N PHE A 55 23.01 26.64 2.45
CA PHE A 55 21.61 26.78 2.08
C PHE A 55 20.68 26.53 3.27
N LYS A 56 19.81 27.51 3.54
CA LYS A 56 18.68 27.36 4.44
C LYS A 56 17.59 26.54 3.77
N VAL A 57 17.12 25.50 4.45
CA VAL A 57 15.93 24.75 4.03
C VAL A 57 14.67 25.48 4.49
N GLU A 58 13.73 25.67 3.58
CA GLU A 58 12.36 26.10 3.84
C GLU A 58 11.38 25.00 3.42
N TRP A 59 10.42 24.69 4.29
CA TRP A 59 9.40 23.69 4.00
C TRP A 59 8.27 24.34 3.21
N GLY A 60 8.18 23.94 1.94
CA GLY A 60 7.11 24.31 1.03
C GLY A 60 5.83 23.51 1.26
N PRO A 61 4.84 23.66 0.37
CA PRO A 61 3.59 22.92 0.45
C PRO A 61 3.80 21.42 0.22
N ILE A 62 2.80 20.62 0.60
CA ILE A 62 2.78 19.18 0.34
C ILE A 62 2.54 18.89 -1.15
N ARG A 63 1.61 19.62 -1.78
CA ARG A 63 1.22 19.40 -3.17
C ARG A 63 1.93 20.41 -4.08
N ALA A 64 2.41 19.94 -5.23
CA ALA A 64 3.12 20.79 -6.19
C ALA A 64 2.23 21.88 -6.79
N CYS A 65 0.91 21.66 -6.88
CA CYS A 65 -0.06 22.65 -7.36
C CYS A 65 -0.11 23.92 -6.50
N ASP A 66 0.31 23.84 -5.23
CA ASP A 66 0.28 24.96 -4.29
C ASP A 66 1.55 25.83 -4.37
N ILE A 67 2.57 25.41 -5.15
CA ILE A 67 3.84 26.14 -5.29
C ILE A 67 3.65 27.59 -5.76
N PRO A 68 2.81 27.90 -6.77
CA PRO A 68 2.64 29.28 -7.23
C PRO A 68 2.15 30.23 -6.11
N GLU A 69 1.14 29.83 -5.35
CA GLU A 69 0.60 30.64 -4.25
C GLU A 69 1.57 30.71 -3.06
N TYR A 70 2.27 29.61 -2.77
CA TYR A 70 3.36 29.61 -1.79
C TYR A 70 4.47 30.58 -2.19
N MET A 71 4.83 30.68 -3.48
CA MET A 71 5.88 31.59 -3.94
C MET A 71 5.46 33.06 -3.80
N ARG A 72 4.18 33.37 -3.97
CA ARG A 72 3.61 34.72 -3.78
C ARG A 72 3.62 35.16 -2.32
N THR A 73 3.27 34.26 -1.41
CA THR A 73 3.08 34.57 0.02
C THR A 73 4.28 34.24 0.90
N ARG A 74 5.16 33.35 0.42
CA ARG A 74 6.26 32.70 1.17
C ARG A 74 5.81 32.04 2.48
N LYS A 75 4.52 31.72 2.60
CA LYS A 75 3.90 31.13 3.80
C LYS A 75 3.02 29.97 3.38
N ALA A 76 3.43 28.75 3.71
CA ALA A 76 2.54 27.60 3.57
C ALA A 76 1.35 27.77 4.53
N THR A 77 0.13 27.73 4.01
CA THR A 77 -1.10 27.76 4.81
C THR A 77 -1.34 26.41 5.47
N ASP A 78 -2.22 26.34 6.47
CA ASP A 78 -2.53 25.07 7.13
C ASP A 78 -3.16 24.05 6.17
N GLU A 79 -3.84 24.51 5.12
CA GLU A 79 -4.36 23.62 4.07
C GLU A 79 -3.23 23.00 3.24
N MET A 80 -2.23 23.80 2.83
CA MET A 80 -1.05 23.34 2.10
C MET A 80 -0.21 22.33 2.89
N ARG A 81 -0.34 22.33 4.22
CA ARG A 81 0.37 21.43 5.15
C ARG A 81 -0.44 20.19 5.53
N ARG A 82 -1.68 20.04 5.05
CA ARG A 82 -2.57 18.94 5.47
C ARG A 82 -2.68 17.88 4.37
N VAL A 83 -2.24 16.66 4.68
CA VAL A 83 -2.61 15.47 3.90
C VAL A 83 -4.03 15.06 4.29
N ARG A 84 -4.93 14.91 3.31
CA ARG A 84 -6.34 14.55 3.57
C ARG A 84 -6.59 13.05 3.42
N PHE A 85 -5.75 12.33 2.68
CA PHE A 85 -5.93 10.91 2.36
C PHE A 85 -7.36 10.66 1.84
N ASP A 86 -7.81 11.53 0.95
CA ASP A 86 -9.08 11.39 0.27
C ASP A 86 -9.04 10.20 -0.70
N LEU A 87 -10.14 9.94 -1.41
CA LEU A 87 -10.19 8.83 -2.36
C LEU A 87 -9.09 8.97 -3.44
N ASN A 88 -8.79 10.18 -3.89
CA ASN A 88 -7.80 10.43 -4.94
C ASN A 88 -6.38 10.10 -4.43
N ASP A 89 -6.04 10.56 -3.22
CA ASP A 89 -4.74 10.27 -2.58
C ASP A 89 -4.52 8.75 -2.43
N ARG A 90 -5.59 7.96 -2.22
CA ARG A 90 -5.49 6.49 -2.08
C ARG A 90 -5.42 5.75 -3.41
N VAL A 91 -6.20 6.20 -4.40
CA VAL A 91 -6.23 5.60 -5.73
C VAL A 91 -4.89 5.81 -6.46
N GLU A 92 -4.15 6.88 -6.16
CA GLU A 92 -2.81 7.13 -6.72
C GLU A 92 -1.79 6.00 -6.42
N VAL A 93 -2.01 5.22 -5.35
CA VAL A 93 -1.14 4.09 -4.98
C VAL A 93 -1.41 2.85 -5.85
N ILE A 94 -2.63 2.71 -6.39
CA ILE A 94 -3.06 1.53 -7.15
C ILE A 94 -2.15 1.25 -8.37
N PRO A 95 -1.85 2.22 -9.25
CA PRO A 95 -0.98 1.98 -10.41
C PRO A 95 0.43 1.51 -10.04
N VAL A 96 0.96 2.01 -8.92
CA VAL A 96 2.29 1.63 -8.43
C VAL A 96 2.30 0.17 -7.99
N GLU A 97 1.29 -0.24 -7.21
CA GLU A 97 1.15 -1.63 -6.77
C GLU A 97 0.91 -2.57 -7.95
N ILE A 98 0.03 -2.21 -8.91
CA ILE A 98 -0.20 -2.98 -10.13
C ILE A 98 1.11 -3.15 -10.91
N LYS A 99 1.88 -2.08 -11.11
CA LYS A 99 3.15 -2.15 -11.83
C LYS A 99 4.13 -3.12 -11.16
N ASN A 100 4.18 -3.14 -9.83
CA ASN A 100 5.08 -4.02 -9.08
C ASN A 100 4.73 -5.51 -9.25
N ILE A 101 3.44 -5.83 -9.43
CA ILE A 101 2.98 -7.22 -9.56
C ILE A 101 2.66 -7.64 -10.99
N PHE A 102 2.65 -6.71 -11.96
CA PHE A 102 2.16 -6.97 -13.32
C PHE A 102 2.88 -8.14 -14.00
N ALA A 103 4.21 -8.08 -14.09
CA ALA A 103 4.99 -9.13 -14.73
C ALA A 103 4.81 -10.51 -14.07
N PRO A 104 5.01 -10.69 -12.74
CA PRO A 104 4.81 -12.00 -12.12
C PRO A 104 3.35 -12.48 -12.20
N LEU A 105 2.37 -11.57 -12.10
CA LEU A 105 0.95 -11.91 -12.23
C LEU A 105 0.63 -12.42 -13.64
N THR A 106 1.08 -11.73 -14.69
CA THR A 106 0.84 -12.15 -16.08
C THR A 106 1.46 -13.51 -16.35
N VAL A 107 2.70 -13.74 -15.91
CA VAL A 107 3.37 -15.05 -16.06
C VAL A 107 2.58 -16.15 -15.35
N ALA A 108 2.16 -15.91 -14.10
CA ALA A 108 1.39 -16.88 -13.33
C ALA A 108 0.03 -17.20 -13.99
N LEU A 109 -0.71 -16.18 -14.45
CA LEU A 109 -2.01 -16.36 -15.09
C LEU A 109 -1.89 -17.11 -16.44
N VAL A 110 -0.88 -16.80 -17.25
CA VAL A 110 -0.62 -17.54 -18.50
C VAL A 110 -0.26 -19.00 -18.20
N ALA A 111 0.62 -19.25 -17.23
CA ALA A 111 0.98 -20.61 -16.84
C ALA A 111 -0.25 -21.41 -16.36
N LEU A 112 -1.08 -20.83 -15.48
CA LEU A 112 -2.31 -21.47 -14.99
C LEU A 112 -3.31 -21.72 -16.11
N PHE A 113 -3.42 -20.81 -17.08
CA PHE A 113 -4.26 -21.01 -18.25
C PHE A 113 -3.79 -22.19 -19.10
N LEU A 114 -2.49 -22.29 -19.36
CA LEU A 114 -1.89 -23.40 -20.11
C LEU A 114 -2.02 -24.75 -19.39
N LEU A 115 -2.03 -24.74 -18.04
CA LEU A 115 -2.25 -25.91 -17.20
C LEU A 115 -3.74 -26.29 -17.04
N GLY A 116 -4.67 -25.54 -17.62
CA GLY A 116 -6.11 -25.79 -17.46
C GLY A 116 -6.64 -25.47 -16.06
N MET A 117 -5.93 -24.65 -15.29
CA MET A 117 -6.27 -24.24 -13.92
C MET A 117 -6.95 -22.87 -13.89
N GLN A 118 -7.94 -22.64 -14.76
CA GLN A 118 -8.57 -21.31 -14.89
C GLN A 118 -9.26 -20.87 -13.59
N GLY A 119 -9.82 -21.81 -12.81
CA GLY A 119 -10.44 -21.51 -11.50
C GLY A 119 -9.46 -20.85 -10.52
N THR A 120 -8.24 -21.37 -10.43
CA THR A 120 -7.16 -20.77 -9.63
C THR A 120 -6.74 -19.41 -10.18
N GLY A 121 -6.67 -19.28 -11.51
CA GLY A 121 -6.40 -17.98 -12.16
C GLY A 121 -7.43 -16.91 -11.76
N PHE A 122 -8.72 -17.24 -11.76
CA PHE A 122 -9.77 -16.33 -11.30
C PHE A 122 -9.64 -15.98 -9.82
N MET A 123 -9.30 -16.94 -8.95
CA MET A 123 -9.06 -16.66 -7.53
C MET A 123 -7.90 -15.68 -7.33
N ILE A 124 -6.78 -15.87 -8.02
CA ILE A 124 -5.63 -14.95 -7.96
C ILE A 124 -6.03 -13.55 -8.44
N LEU A 125 -6.79 -13.47 -9.55
CA LEU A 125 -7.28 -12.19 -10.05
C LEU A 125 -8.19 -11.50 -9.02
N THR A 126 -9.09 -12.25 -8.36
CA THR A 126 -9.92 -11.72 -7.28
C THR A 126 -9.09 -11.25 -6.09
N ILE A 127 -8.06 -11.99 -5.69
CA ILE A 127 -7.13 -11.58 -4.61
C ILE A 127 -6.48 -10.24 -4.96
N VAL A 128 -5.96 -10.10 -6.19
CA VAL A 128 -5.31 -8.87 -6.64
C VAL A 128 -6.30 -7.72 -6.72
N LEU A 129 -7.46 -7.92 -7.34
CA LEU A 129 -8.48 -6.87 -7.44
C LEU A 129 -8.98 -6.43 -6.06
N ALA A 130 -9.26 -7.38 -5.16
CA ALA A 130 -9.71 -7.08 -3.82
C ALA A 130 -8.64 -6.35 -3.01
N GLY A 131 -7.42 -6.88 -2.98
CA GLY A 131 -6.32 -6.35 -2.15
C GLY A 131 -5.69 -5.06 -2.68
N VAL A 132 -5.58 -4.90 -4.01
CA VAL A 132 -4.86 -3.76 -4.62
C VAL A 132 -5.81 -2.65 -5.06
N VAL A 133 -7.00 -2.99 -5.57
CA VAL A 133 -7.92 -2.00 -6.16
C VAL A 133 -9.05 -1.65 -5.20
N VAL A 134 -9.80 -2.65 -4.76
CA VAL A 134 -11.02 -2.43 -3.94
C VAL A 134 -10.67 -1.99 -2.52
N PHE A 135 -9.62 -2.56 -1.93
CA PHE A 135 -9.21 -2.25 -0.56
C PHE A 135 -8.96 -0.75 -0.30
N PRO A 136 -8.10 -0.03 -1.04
CA PRO A 136 -7.88 1.40 -0.80
C PRO A 136 -9.14 2.25 -1.02
N ILE A 137 -10.05 1.82 -1.92
CA ILE A 137 -11.32 2.50 -2.18
C ILE A 137 -12.27 2.34 -1.00
N LEU A 138 -12.43 1.12 -0.49
CA LEU A 138 -13.36 0.81 0.60
C LEU A 138 -12.78 1.02 2.01
N LEU A 139 -11.51 1.41 2.10
CA LEU A 139 -10.76 1.51 3.35
C LEU A 139 -11.48 2.25 4.50
N PRO A 140 -12.20 3.38 4.29
CA PRO A 140 -12.93 4.07 5.36
C PRO A 140 -14.17 3.33 5.86
N PHE A 141 -14.76 2.51 5.00
CA PHE A 141 -16.05 1.84 5.24
C PHE A 141 -15.86 0.47 5.90
N LEU A 142 -14.63 -0.06 5.92
CA LEU A 142 -14.32 -1.33 6.56
C LEU A 142 -14.32 -1.16 8.09
N PRO A 143 -15.06 -2.02 8.84
CA PRO A 143 -15.49 -1.76 10.21
C PRO A 143 -14.42 -1.97 11.29
N THR A 144 -13.21 -2.40 10.91
CA THR A 144 -12.13 -2.70 11.86
C THR A 144 -11.06 -1.61 11.88
N HIS A 145 -10.12 -1.68 12.83
CA HIS A 145 -9.05 -0.68 12.93
C HIS A 145 -7.82 -1.04 12.09
N ASP A 146 -7.32 -2.27 12.24
CA ASP A 146 -6.07 -2.75 11.64
C ASP A 146 -6.25 -3.09 10.15
N LEU A 147 -5.28 -2.79 9.30
CA LEU A 147 -5.33 -3.03 7.84
C LEU A 147 -5.52 -4.50 7.48
N ALA A 148 -4.77 -5.41 8.11
CA ALA A 148 -4.89 -6.84 7.92
C ALA A 148 -6.30 -7.33 8.29
N SER A 149 -6.86 -6.84 9.40
CA SER A 149 -8.22 -7.19 9.80
C SER A 149 -9.27 -6.67 8.82
N LYS A 150 -9.08 -5.45 8.28
CA LYS A 150 -9.91 -4.91 7.20
C LYS A 150 -9.83 -5.78 5.95
N GLY A 151 -8.62 -6.27 5.63
CA GLY A 151 -8.39 -7.17 4.50
C GLY A 151 -9.10 -8.51 4.67
N PHE A 152 -9.09 -9.10 5.86
CA PHE A 152 -9.88 -10.29 6.20
C PHE A 152 -11.38 -10.07 6.03
N VAL A 153 -11.90 -8.91 6.45
CA VAL A 153 -13.33 -8.61 6.26
C VAL A 153 -13.65 -8.48 4.77
N LEU A 154 -12.83 -7.74 4.02
CA LEU A 154 -13.04 -7.55 2.59
C LEU A 154 -12.96 -8.87 1.81
N SER A 155 -12.06 -9.76 2.18
CA SER A 155 -11.85 -11.02 1.48
C SER A 155 -13.01 -11.99 1.61
N VAL A 156 -13.73 -11.98 2.74
CA VAL A 156 -14.96 -12.77 2.90
C VAL A 156 -15.98 -12.36 1.84
N PHE A 157 -16.19 -11.07 1.63
CA PHE A 157 -17.07 -10.57 0.57
C PHE A 157 -16.54 -10.91 -0.83
N ALA A 158 -15.23 -10.77 -1.05
CA ALA A 158 -14.62 -11.12 -2.33
C ALA A 158 -14.73 -12.62 -2.67
N SER A 159 -14.89 -13.48 -1.64
CA SER A 159 -14.99 -14.93 -1.80
C SER A 159 -16.39 -15.41 -2.16
N ILE A 160 -17.44 -14.58 -1.97
CA ILE A 160 -18.85 -14.96 -2.17
C ILE A 160 -19.12 -15.66 -3.52
N PRO A 161 -18.62 -15.18 -4.67
CA PRO A 161 -18.86 -15.86 -5.96
C PRO A 161 -18.32 -17.30 -6.00
N PHE A 162 -17.16 -17.54 -5.37
CA PHE A 162 -16.54 -18.86 -5.31
C PHE A 162 -17.27 -19.78 -4.33
N MET A 163 -17.67 -19.23 -3.17
CA MET A 163 -18.49 -19.94 -2.19
C MET A 163 -19.84 -20.36 -2.79
N GLY A 164 -20.48 -19.48 -3.56
CA GLY A 164 -21.74 -19.78 -4.26
C GLY A 164 -21.59 -20.87 -5.30
N ARG A 165 -20.52 -20.81 -6.12
CA ARG A 165 -20.21 -21.90 -7.07
C ARG A 165 -19.99 -23.23 -6.36
N ALA A 166 -19.24 -23.24 -5.26
CA ALA A 166 -19.00 -24.43 -4.47
C ALA A 166 -20.29 -24.99 -3.86
N TYR A 167 -21.17 -24.11 -3.34
CA TYR A 167 -22.48 -24.52 -2.82
C TYR A 167 -23.31 -25.26 -3.87
N PHE A 168 -23.43 -24.73 -5.09
CA PHE A 168 -24.19 -25.37 -6.15
C PHE A 168 -23.54 -26.67 -6.67
N ALA A 169 -22.21 -26.76 -6.63
CA ALA A 169 -21.50 -27.97 -7.02
C ALA A 169 -21.66 -29.10 -5.98
N SER A 170 -21.80 -28.77 -4.69
CA SER A 170 -21.83 -29.71 -3.59
C SER A 170 -23.24 -30.04 -3.06
N VAL A 171 -24.31 -29.69 -3.78
CA VAL A 171 -25.71 -29.88 -3.32
C VAL A 171 -26.05 -31.35 -3.02
N ASN A 172 -25.43 -32.29 -3.74
CA ASN A 172 -25.67 -33.72 -3.57
C ASN A 172 -24.64 -34.42 -2.68
N GLU A 173 -23.68 -33.68 -2.14
CA GLU A 173 -22.62 -34.23 -1.30
C GLU A 173 -23.07 -34.37 0.16
N ALA A 174 -22.29 -35.12 0.95
CA ALA A 174 -22.51 -35.17 2.39
C ALA A 174 -22.41 -33.75 2.99
N PRO A 175 -23.23 -33.40 4.02
CA PRO A 175 -23.27 -32.04 4.56
C PRO A 175 -21.92 -31.47 5.00
N TRP A 176 -21.04 -32.33 5.53
CA TRP A 176 -19.71 -31.92 5.95
C TRP A 176 -18.77 -31.61 4.76
N VAL A 177 -18.87 -32.37 3.66
CA VAL A 177 -18.12 -32.11 2.41
C VAL A 177 -18.57 -30.79 1.82
N ALA A 178 -19.89 -30.59 1.70
CA ALA A 178 -20.45 -29.34 1.19
C ALA A 178 -19.99 -28.13 2.03
N LEU A 179 -20.00 -28.24 3.35
CA LEU A 179 -19.51 -27.19 4.24
C LEU A 179 -18.02 -26.85 3.99
N VAL A 180 -17.17 -27.87 3.87
CA VAL A 180 -15.73 -27.68 3.60
C VAL A 180 -15.54 -27.01 2.24
N SER A 181 -16.18 -27.51 1.18
CA SER A 181 -16.08 -26.93 -0.17
C SER A 181 -16.53 -25.47 -0.22
N ILE A 182 -17.54 -25.08 0.55
CA ILE A 182 -18.03 -23.69 0.61
C ILE A 182 -17.04 -22.77 1.33
N ILE A 183 -16.41 -23.24 2.41
CA ILE A 183 -15.50 -22.41 3.23
C ILE A 183 -14.11 -22.30 2.59
N LEU A 184 -13.70 -23.32 1.84
CA LEU A 184 -12.35 -23.44 1.26
C LEU A 184 -11.90 -22.20 0.46
N PRO A 185 -12.69 -21.61 -0.46
CA PRO A 185 -12.28 -20.40 -1.17
C PRO A 185 -12.01 -19.22 -0.24
N ALA A 186 -12.78 -19.07 0.83
CA ALA A 186 -12.57 -17.99 1.80
C ALA A 186 -11.25 -18.19 2.58
N LEU A 187 -10.90 -19.43 2.95
CA LEU A 187 -9.61 -19.73 3.58
C LEU A 187 -8.42 -19.51 2.64
N MET A 188 -8.61 -19.75 1.34
CA MET A 188 -7.58 -19.52 0.33
C MET A 188 -7.40 -18.03 0.02
N ILE A 189 -8.47 -17.27 -0.19
CA ILE A 189 -8.40 -15.86 -0.62
C ILE A 189 -8.01 -14.92 0.53
N SER A 190 -8.54 -15.17 1.73
CA SER A 190 -8.39 -14.25 2.87
C SER A 190 -6.97 -13.91 3.32
N PRO A 191 -6.06 -14.88 3.51
CA PRO A 191 -4.70 -14.56 3.95
C PRO A 191 -3.96 -13.69 2.94
N TRP A 192 -4.20 -13.86 1.64
CA TRP A 192 -3.55 -13.06 0.61
C TRP A 192 -4.09 -11.63 0.51
N VAL A 193 -5.41 -11.44 0.58
CA VAL A 193 -6.00 -10.09 0.60
C VAL A 193 -5.59 -9.33 1.86
N ALA A 194 -5.57 -10.02 3.02
CA ALA A 194 -5.11 -9.44 4.27
C ALA A 194 -3.60 -9.11 4.24
N PHE A 195 -2.79 -9.91 3.55
CA PHE A 195 -1.38 -9.61 3.32
C PHE A 195 -1.20 -8.38 2.42
N LEU A 196 -1.91 -8.32 1.28
CA LEU A 196 -1.86 -7.17 0.35
C LEU A 196 -2.34 -5.87 1.02
N ALA A 197 -3.32 -5.95 1.92
CA ALA A 197 -3.80 -4.79 2.69
C ALA A 197 -2.67 -4.10 3.49
N LEU A 198 -1.65 -4.84 3.94
CA LEU A 198 -0.51 -4.29 4.68
C LEU A 198 0.39 -3.38 3.81
N ASN A 199 0.26 -3.41 2.48
CA ASN A 199 1.00 -2.49 1.59
C ASN A 199 0.45 -1.05 1.66
N PHE A 200 -0.80 -0.87 2.11
CA PHE A 200 -1.48 0.42 2.13
C PHE A 200 -1.30 1.22 3.43
N THR A 201 -0.25 0.91 4.19
CA THR A 201 0.16 1.66 5.41
C THR A 201 0.57 3.11 5.12
N GLY A 202 0.88 3.43 3.86
CA GLY A 202 1.16 4.80 3.40
C GLY A 202 -0.06 5.58 2.93
N SER A 203 -1.27 5.01 3.03
CA SER A 203 -2.51 5.59 2.48
C SER A 203 -3.51 6.02 3.55
N THR A 204 -3.09 6.04 4.83
CA THR A 204 -3.93 6.40 5.97
C THR A 204 -3.18 7.26 6.99
N THR A 205 -3.94 7.93 7.86
CA THR A 205 -3.43 8.80 8.94
C THR A 205 -3.22 8.09 10.27
N PHE A 206 -3.78 6.88 10.46
CA PHE A 206 -3.83 6.22 11.77
C PHE A 206 -2.74 5.15 11.95
N THR A 207 -1.96 4.86 10.91
CA THR A 207 -0.85 3.89 10.99
C THR A 207 0.44 4.56 11.45
N SER A 208 1.15 3.89 12.36
CA SER A 208 2.50 4.27 12.80
C SER A 208 3.48 3.11 12.60
N ARG A 209 4.79 3.38 12.50
CA ARG A 209 5.79 2.33 12.29
C ARG A 209 5.73 1.23 13.35
N THR A 210 5.55 1.60 14.62
CA THR A 210 5.41 0.65 15.73
C THR A 210 4.06 -0.08 15.70
N GLY A 211 2.98 0.62 15.36
CA GLY A 211 1.65 0.03 15.18
C GLY A 211 1.62 -1.04 14.10
N VAL A 212 2.12 -0.70 12.90
CA VAL A 212 2.22 -1.61 11.75
C VAL A 212 3.10 -2.79 12.07
N ARG A 213 4.25 -2.59 12.74
CA ARG A 213 5.09 -3.70 13.19
C ARG A 213 4.30 -4.67 14.08
N ARG A 214 3.57 -4.15 15.07
CA ARG A 214 2.75 -4.97 15.97
C ARG A 214 1.65 -5.72 15.22
N GLU A 215 1.03 -5.06 14.25
CA GLU A 215 0.02 -5.64 13.39
C GLU A 215 0.56 -6.81 12.55
N ILE A 216 1.71 -6.63 11.90
CA ILE A 216 2.38 -7.69 11.13
C ILE A 216 2.64 -8.93 12.02
N PHE A 217 3.26 -8.73 13.20
CA PHE A 217 3.55 -9.85 14.11
C PHE A 217 2.30 -10.53 14.65
N ARG A 218 1.18 -9.81 14.77
CA ARG A 218 -0.10 -10.37 15.21
C ARG A 218 -0.78 -11.19 14.11
N TYR A 219 -0.81 -10.67 12.87
CA TYR A 219 -1.65 -11.24 11.82
C TYR A 219 -0.92 -12.22 10.90
N ILE A 220 0.41 -12.16 10.75
CA ILE A 220 1.12 -13.16 9.92
C ILE A 220 0.87 -14.60 10.40
N PRO A 221 0.94 -14.93 11.70
CA PRO A 221 0.62 -16.29 12.15
C PRO A 221 -0.82 -16.69 11.81
N VAL A 222 -1.77 -15.77 11.92
CA VAL A 222 -3.18 -16.02 11.56
C VAL A 222 -3.31 -16.30 10.06
N MET A 223 -2.70 -15.46 9.22
CA MET A 223 -2.69 -15.66 7.76
C MET A 223 -2.08 -17.02 7.39
N ALA A 224 -0.97 -17.41 8.03
CA ALA A 224 -0.31 -18.68 7.78
C ALA A 224 -1.21 -19.87 8.18
N VAL A 225 -1.81 -19.84 9.38
CA VAL A 225 -2.74 -20.88 9.83
C VAL A 225 -3.95 -20.98 8.91
N THR A 226 -4.57 -19.85 8.54
CA THR A 226 -5.71 -19.83 7.61
C THR A 226 -5.34 -20.46 6.26
N PHE A 227 -4.16 -20.12 5.71
CA PHE A 227 -3.70 -20.66 4.45
C PHE A 227 -3.38 -22.17 4.52
N ILE A 228 -2.70 -22.61 5.58
CA ILE A 228 -2.36 -24.03 5.80
C ILE A 228 -3.63 -24.86 5.97
N LEU A 229 -4.61 -24.37 6.72
CA LEU A 229 -5.91 -25.03 6.85
C LEU A 229 -6.63 -25.13 5.50
N GLY A 230 -6.55 -24.07 4.67
CA GLY A 230 -7.07 -24.11 3.31
C GLY A 230 -6.41 -25.21 2.47
N ILE A 231 -5.08 -25.26 2.42
CA ILE A 231 -4.36 -26.32 1.67
C ILE A 231 -4.70 -27.71 2.21
N GLY A 232 -4.71 -27.89 3.53
CA GLY A 232 -4.99 -29.19 4.14
C GLY A 232 -6.39 -29.72 3.81
N LEU A 233 -7.37 -28.83 3.67
CA LEU A 233 -8.75 -29.16 3.29
C LEU A 233 -8.95 -29.34 1.78
N ASP A 234 -8.04 -28.84 0.94
CA ASP A 234 -8.09 -29.02 -0.52
C ASP A 234 -7.49 -30.37 -0.95
N VAL A 235 -6.49 -30.85 -0.20
CA VAL A 235 -5.74 -32.09 -0.50
C VAL A 235 -6.36 -33.34 0.15
N GLY A 236 -7.16 -33.18 1.22
CA GLY A 236 -7.79 -34.28 1.97
C GLY A 236 -9.22 -34.52 1.56
#